data_AF-A0A401M0H6-F1
#
_entry.id   AF-A0A401M0H6-F1
#
_cell.length_a   1.000
_cell.length_b   1.000
_cell.length_c   1.000
_cell.angle_alpha   90.00
_cell.angle_beta   90.00
_cell.angle_gamma   90.00
#
_symmetry.space_group_name_H-M   'P 1'
#
loop_
_entity.id
_entity.type
_entity.pdbx_description
1 polymer ?
#
loop_
_entity_poly.entity_id
_entity_poly.type
_entity_poly.pdbx_seq_one_letter_code
_entity_poly.pdbx_strand_id
1 'polypeptide(L)'
;MNILNNKNKRTSIFKALALCLFAAVSFTFVSCDDDMDIQQSYPFTVETMPVPNKVTKGQTVEIRCELKKTGDFANTLYTIRYFQFEGEGTLKMDNGITFLPNDRYLLENEKFRLYYTAQGDEAHNFIVVVEDNFGNSYELEFDFNNRNVKDDGVITVVPIGNFKPLTR
;
A
#
# COMPACT_ATOMS: atom_id res chain seq x y z
N MET A 1 8.58 84.81 12.60
CA MET A 1 7.69 83.62 12.67
C MET A 1 7.52 83.10 11.25
N ASN A 2 8.34 82.13 10.82
CA ASN A 2 8.23 81.52 9.49
C ASN A 2 7.72 80.10 9.68
N ILE A 3 6.48 79.85 9.24
CA ILE A 3 5.83 78.55 9.29
C ILE A 3 6.56 77.66 8.28
N LEU A 4 7.46 76.81 8.77
CA LEU A 4 8.24 75.93 7.92
C LEU A 4 7.33 74.86 7.29
N ASN A 5 7.50 74.73 5.97
CA ASN A 5 6.84 73.77 5.08
C ASN A 5 7.06 72.30 5.53
N ASN A 6 6.21 71.82 6.43
CA ASN A 6 6.24 70.45 6.98
C ASN A 6 5.49 69.42 6.10
N LYS A 7 4.75 69.87 5.08
CA LYS A 7 3.96 68.97 4.21
C LYS A 7 4.85 68.10 3.32
N ASN A 8 5.93 68.65 2.75
CA ASN A 8 6.85 67.91 1.86
C ASN A 8 7.77 66.93 2.61
N LYS A 9 8.12 67.24 3.87
CA LYS A 9 8.94 66.34 4.70
C LYS A 9 8.12 65.13 5.17
N ARG A 10 6.86 65.34 5.60
CA ARG A 10 5.93 64.26 5.94
C ARG A 10 5.65 63.33 4.76
N THR A 11 5.33 63.85 3.58
CA THR A 11 5.08 63.00 2.39
C THR A 11 6.30 62.20 1.94
N SER A 12 7.51 62.72 2.11
CA SER A 12 8.76 61.98 1.85
C SER A 12 8.97 60.82 2.83
N ILE A 13 8.70 61.03 4.12
CA ILE A 13 8.79 59.98 5.15
C ILE A 13 7.71 58.92 4.94
N PHE A 14 6.47 59.31 4.56
CA PHE A 14 5.41 58.35 4.21
C PHE A 14 5.74 57.54 2.96
N LYS A 15 6.36 58.13 1.94
CA LYS A 15 6.83 57.41 0.75
C LYS A 15 7.98 56.46 1.07
N ALA A 16 8.92 56.86 1.91
CA ALA A 16 10.02 56.02 2.36
C ALA A 16 9.52 54.84 3.24
N LEU A 17 8.56 55.09 4.14
CA LEU A 17 7.95 54.07 4.98
C LEU A 17 7.12 53.08 4.15
N ALA A 18 6.37 53.57 3.16
CA ALA A 18 5.62 52.72 2.23
C ALA A 18 6.56 51.84 1.39
N LEU A 19 7.68 52.39 0.89
CA LEU A 19 8.68 51.62 0.14
C LEU A 19 9.36 50.55 1.01
N CYS A 20 9.67 50.85 2.28
CA CYS A 20 10.19 49.87 3.23
C CYS A 20 9.16 48.78 3.57
N LEU A 21 7.88 49.12 3.69
CA LEU A 21 6.80 48.15 3.91
C LEU A 21 6.61 47.22 2.70
N PHE A 22 6.68 47.74 1.47
CA PHE A 22 6.64 46.90 0.27
C PHE A 22 7.87 45.98 0.15
N ALA A 23 9.06 46.47 0.49
CA ALA A 23 10.28 45.65 0.51
C ALA A 23 10.23 44.54 1.57
N ALA A 24 9.65 44.81 2.75
CA ALA A 24 9.49 43.83 3.82
C ALA A 24 8.47 42.73 3.49
N VAL A 25 7.38 43.07 2.78
CA VAL A 25 6.36 42.10 2.32
C VAL A 25 6.86 41.26 1.13
N SER A 26 7.89 41.72 0.42
CA SER A 26 8.50 40.99 -0.70
C SER A 26 9.42 39.85 -0.26
N PHE A 27 9.82 39.80 1.02
CA PHE A 27 10.74 38.81 1.57
C PHE A 27 10.07 37.63 2.28
N THR A 28 8.72 37.57 2.33
CA THR A 28 7.98 36.52 3.07
C THR A 28 7.44 35.38 2.19
N PHE A 29 7.98 35.18 0.98
CA PHE A 29 7.57 34.08 0.09
C PHE A 29 8.69 33.09 -0.22
N VAL A 30 9.48 32.71 0.79
CA VAL A 30 10.29 31.49 0.73
C VAL A 30 10.06 30.71 2.02
N SER A 31 8.84 30.21 2.20
CA SER A 31 8.67 28.94 2.90
C SER A 31 8.46 27.88 1.81
N CYS A 32 9.57 27.50 1.17
CA CYS A 32 9.63 26.19 0.55
C CYS A 32 9.68 25.18 1.69
N ASP A 33 8.52 24.85 2.26
CA ASP A 33 8.35 23.54 2.89
C ASP A 33 8.29 22.55 1.72
N ASP A 34 9.47 22.22 1.19
CA ASP A 34 9.66 21.11 0.27
C ASP A 34 9.96 19.81 1.06
N ASP A 35 9.41 19.68 2.28
CA ASP A 35 9.06 18.35 2.81
C ASP A 35 7.80 17.84 2.08
N MET A 36 7.89 17.84 0.75
CA MET A 36 7.10 16.93 -0.05
C MET A 36 7.73 15.57 0.20
N ASP A 37 7.25 14.88 1.24
CA ASP A 37 7.34 13.43 1.35
C ASP A 37 6.66 12.88 0.09
N ILE A 38 7.43 12.81 -1.01
CA ILE A 38 7.04 12.03 -2.18
C ILE A 38 7.06 10.61 -1.63
N GLN A 39 5.93 10.17 -1.09
CA GLN A 39 5.66 8.76 -0.85
C GLN A 39 5.85 8.11 -2.20
N GLN A 40 7.04 7.55 -2.39
CA GLN A 40 7.42 6.82 -3.57
C GLN A 40 6.70 5.47 -3.46
N SER A 41 5.39 5.51 -3.68
CA SER A 41 4.59 4.32 -3.82
C SER A 41 4.97 3.72 -5.17
N TYR A 42 5.49 2.50 -5.12
CA TYR A 42 5.72 1.70 -6.31
C TYR A 42 4.53 0.77 -6.42
N PRO A 43 3.44 1.20 -7.10
CA PRO A 43 2.25 0.38 -7.14
C PRO A 43 2.59 -0.95 -7.81
N PHE A 44 2.30 -2.03 -7.10
CA PHE A 44 2.36 -3.37 -7.61
C PHE A 44 1.00 -4.03 -7.38
N THR A 45 0.70 -5.02 -8.21
CA THR A 45 -0.46 -5.89 -8.02
C THR A 45 -0.01 -7.33 -8.02
N VAL A 46 -0.86 -8.21 -7.51
CA VAL A 46 -0.65 -9.65 -7.62
C VAL A 46 -1.83 -10.25 -8.37
N GLU A 47 -1.56 -10.77 -9.55
CA GLU A 47 -2.54 -11.50 -10.35
C GLU A 47 -2.55 -12.96 -9.94
N THR A 48 -3.73 -13.57 -9.90
CA THR A 48 -3.89 -14.98 -9.57
C THR A 48 -4.65 -15.71 -10.68
N MET A 49 -4.26 -16.95 -10.94
CA MET A 49 -5.04 -17.83 -11.81
C MET A 49 -6.32 -18.29 -11.08
N PRO A 50 -7.39 -18.67 -11.81
CA PRO A 50 -8.60 -19.20 -11.18
C PRO A 50 -8.31 -20.39 -10.28
N VAL A 51 -8.89 -20.38 -9.07
CA VAL A 51 -8.82 -21.47 -8.09
C VAL A 51 -10.22 -22.06 -7.85
N PRO A 52 -10.36 -23.33 -7.44
CA PRO A 52 -11.66 -23.94 -7.19
C PRO A 52 -12.42 -23.21 -6.08
N ASN A 53 -13.74 -23.27 -6.10
CA ASN A 53 -14.59 -22.73 -5.03
C ASN A 53 -14.78 -23.70 -3.84
N LYS A 54 -14.40 -24.96 -4.00
CA LYS A 54 -14.62 -26.05 -3.04
C LYS A 54 -13.37 -26.89 -2.88
N VAL A 55 -13.16 -27.37 -1.65
CA VAL A 55 -12.07 -28.26 -1.27
C VAL A 55 -12.58 -29.36 -0.35
N THR A 56 -12.00 -30.55 -0.44
CA THR A 56 -12.24 -31.64 0.52
C THR A 56 -11.04 -31.83 1.43
N LYS A 57 -11.24 -32.43 2.60
CA LYS A 57 -10.15 -32.77 3.52
C LYS A 57 -9.03 -33.55 2.83
N GLY A 58 -7.80 -33.07 2.97
CA GLY A 58 -6.59 -33.60 2.34
C GLY A 58 -6.35 -33.13 0.91
N GLN A 59 -7.31 -32.45 0.27
CA GLN A 59 -7.12 -31.88 -1.06
C GLN A 59 -6.11 -30.74 -1.01
N THR A 60 -5.21 -30.72 -1.99
CA THR A 60 -4.28 -29.61 -2.20
C THR A 60 -4.67 -28.80 -3.42
N VAL A 61 -4.80 -27.48 -3.25
CA VAL A 61 -5.08 -26.51 -4.31
C VAL A 61 -3.79 -25.79 -4.66
N GLU A 62 -3.44 -25.77 -5.95
CA GLU A 62 -2.36 -24.95 -6.48
C GLU A 62 -2.91 -23.56 -6.84
N ILE A 63 -2.34 -22.53 -6.24
CA ILE A 63 -2.65 -21.12 -6.48
C ILE A 63 -1.44 -20.53 -7.20
N ARG A 64 -1.63 -20.15 -8.47
CA ARG A 64 -0.56 -19.55 -9.29
C ARG A 64 -0.66 -18.05 -9.21
N CYS A 65 0.41 -17.40 -8.79
CA CYS A 65 0.47 -15.96 -8.60
C CYS A 65 1.53 -15.33 -9.50
N GLU A 66 1.27 -14.11 -9.95
CA GLU A 66 2.24 -13.27 -10.66
C GLU A 66 2.22 -11.85 -10.07
N LEU A 67 3.35 -11.45 -9.49
CA LEU A 67 3.62 -10.09 -9.05
C LEU A 67 3.84 -9.19 -10.26
N LYS A 68 2.94 -8.23 -10.49
CA LYS A 68 3.03 -7.25 -11.56
C LYS A 68 3.52 -5.93 -11.01
N LYS A 69 4.71 -5.53 -11.42
CA LYS A 69 5.31 -4.23 -11.09
C LYS A 69 4.94 -3.23 -12.18
N THR A 70 4.61 -2.00 -11.79
CA THR A 70 4.37 -0.91 -12.75
C THR A 70 5.65 -0.28 -13.32
N GLY A 71 6.82 -0.69 -12.81
CA GLY A 71 8.14 -0.29 -13.30
C GLY A 71 9.25 -1.15 -12.70
N ASP A 72 10.45 -1.05 -13.27
CA ASP A 72 11.66 -1.69 -12.74
C ASP A 72 12.32 -0.76 -11.72
N PHE A 73 12.08 -1.06 -10.44
CA PHE A 73 12.65 -0.31 -9.33
C PHE A 73 13.80 -1.11 -8.71
N ALA A 74 14.99 -0.52 -8.69
CA ALA A 74 16.15 -1.13 -8.07
C ALA A 74 15.96 -1.24 -6.55
N ASN A 75 16.41 -2.35 -5.96
CA ASN A 75 16.39 -2.61 -4.52
C ASN A 75 15.00 -2.73 -3.87
N THR A 76 13.95 -3.03 -4.64
CA THR A 76 12.65 -3.40 -4.06
C THR A 76 12.67 -4.86 -3.61
N LEU A 77 12.37 -5.07 -2.33
CA LEU A 77 12.25 -6.38 -1.71
C LEU A 77 10.79 -6.63 -1.40
N TYR A 78 10.31 -7.82 -1.77
CA TYR A 78 8.95 -8.25 -1.49
C TYR A 78 8.97 -9.33 -0.42
N THR A 79 8.01 -9.25 0.49
CA THR A 79 7.73 -10.28 1.47
C THR A 79 6.30 -10.74 1.35
N ILE A 80 6.05 -11.97 1.76
CA ILE A 80 4.73 -12.60 1.72
C ILE A 80 4.41 -13.15 3.11
N ARG A 81 3.18 -12.93 3.56
CA ARG A 81 2.63 -13.47 4.82
C ARG A 81 1.24 -14.03 4.61
N TYR A 82 0.82 -14.86 5.55
CA TYR A 82 -0.43 -15.59 5.53
C TYR A 82 -1.17 -15.44 6.86
N PHE A 83 -2.50 -15.40 6.81
CA PHE A 83 -3.33 -15.53 8.01
C PHE A 83 -4.62 -16.29 7.69
N GLN A 84 -4.96 -17.26 8.53
CA GLN A 84 -6.19 -18.06 8.40
C GLN A 84 -7.25 -17.54 9.37
N PHE A 85 -8.43 -17.19 8.86
CA PHE A 85 -9.56 -16.76 9.66
C PHE A 85 -10.49 -17.92 10.01
N GLU A 86 -10.79 -18.78 9.02
CA GLU A 86 -11.68 -19.92 9.18
C GLU A 86 -11.08 -21.22 8.62
N GLY A 87 -11.52 -22.33 9.21
CA GLY A 87 -11.14 -23.69 8.87
C GLY A 87 -9.74 -24.10 9.32
N GLU A 88 -9.37 -25.33 8.99
CA GLU A 88 -8.04 -25.89 9.25
C GLU A 88 -7.32 -26.22 7.95
N GLY A 89 -6.11 -25.71 7.77
CA GLY A 89 -5.29 -26.00 6.59
C GLY A 89 -3.85 -25.57 6.75
N THR A 90 -3.05 -25.91 5.73
CA THR A 90 -1.64 -25.50 5.66
C THR A 90 -1.35 -24.88 4.31
N LEU A 91 -0.66 -23.74 4.32
CA LEU A 91 -0.19 -23.09 3.10
C LEU A 91 1.32 -23.32 2.94
N LYS A 92 1.73 -23.73 1.75
CA LYS A 92 3.14 -23.91 1.38
C LYS A 92 3.49 -23.11 0.14
N MET A 93 4.73 -22.67 0.04
CA MET A 93 5.28 -22.06 -1.16
C MET A 93 6.00 -23.11 -2.03
N ASP A 94 6.17 -22.83 -3.31
CA ASP A 94 6.89 -23.69 -4.27
C ASP A 94 8.33 -24.04 -3.88
N ASN A 95 9.00 -23.17 -3.12
CA ASN A 95 10.33 -23.42 -2.55
C ASN A 95 10.31 -24.37 -1.33
N GLY A 96 9.15 -24.90 -0.94
CA GLY A 96 8.98 -25.86 0.15
C GLY A 96 8.76 -25.25 1.53
N ILE A 97 8.81 -23.92 1.66
CA ILE A 97 8.51 -23.23 2.92
C ILE A 97 7.03 -23.47 3.27
N THR A 98 6.79 -23.87 4.52
CA THR A 98 5.44 -23.93 5.09
C THR A 98 5.21 -22.65 5.87
N PHE A 99 4.15 -21.92 5.55
CA PHE A 99 3.83 -20.67 6.21
C PHE A 99 3.37 -20.92 7.64
N LEU A 100 3.90 -20.14 8.57
CA LEU A 100 3.31 -19.92 9.88
C LEU A 100 2.44 -18.66 9.82
N PRO A 101 1.25 -18.65 10.46
CA PRO A 101 0.40 -17.47 10.46
C PRO A 101 1.15 -16.22 10.98
N ASN A 102 1.03 -15.11 10.25
CA ASN A 102 1.69 -13.82 10.49
C ASN A 102 3.21 -13.75 10.33
N ASP A 103 3.90 -14.86 10.07
CA ASP A 103 5.32 -14.83 9.72
C ASP A 103 5.51 -14.32 8.29
N ARG A 104 6.59 -13.56 8.08
CA ARG A 104 6.96 -13.00 6.79
C ARG A 104 8.09 -13.81 6.16
N TYR A 105 7.95 -14.11 4.88
CA TYR A 105 8.93 -14.82 4.09
C TYR A 105 9.35 -13.98 2.88
N LEU A 106 10.61 -14.11 2.47
CA LEU A 106 11.12 -13.40 1.30
C LEU A 106 10.51 -13.97 0.02
N LEU A 107 10.03 -13.08 -0.85
CA LEU A 107 9.49 -13.44 -2.16
C LEU A 107 10.54 -13.13 -3.24
N GLU A 108 11.31 -14.14 -3.62
CA GLU A 108 12.43 -13.98 -4.56
C GLU A 108 12.00 -13.90 -6.03
N ASN A 109 10.85 -14.51 -6.36
CA ASN A 109 10.37 -14.66 -7.73
C ASN A 109 9.06 -13.90 -7.93
N GLU A 110 8.92 -13.25 -9.08
CA GLU A 110 7.66 -12.59 -9.47
C GLU A 110 6.55 -13.61 -9.75
N LYS A 111 6.91 -14.75 -10.31
CA LYS A 111 6.02 -15.89 -10.51
C LYS A 111 6.27 -16.90 -9.42
N PHE A 112 5.25 -17.16 -8.63
CA PHE A 112 5.33 -18.09 -7.51
C PHE A 112 4.04 -18.88 -7.40
N ARG A 113 4.12 -20.05 -6.76
CA ARG A 113 2.97 -20.91 -6.51
C ARG A 113 2.80 -21.14 -5.02
N LEU A 114 1.54 -21.12 -4.60
CA LEU A 114 1.14 -21.51 -3.26
C LEU A 114 0.35 -22.81 -3.34
N TYR A 115 0.53 -23.66 -2.34
CA TYR A 115 -0.12 -24.95 -2.22
C TYR A 115 -0.89 -24.96 -0.90
N TYR A 116 -2.21 -24.80 -0.99
CA TYR A 116 -3.08 -24.87 0.17
C TYR A 116 -3.63 -26.29 0.32
N THR A 117 -3.33 -26.94 1.43
CA THR A 117 -3.88 -28.26 1.77
C THR A 117 -4.92 -28.11 2.86
N ALA A 118 -6.18 -28.43 2.55
CA ALA A 118 -7.27 -28.45 3.51
C ALA A 118 -7.10 -29.62 4.49
N GLN A 119 -7.29 -29.39 5.79
CA GLN A 119 -7.22 -30.41 6.84
C GLN A 119 -8.57 -30.67 7.52
N GLY A 120 -9.49 -29.70 7.41
CA GLY A 120 -10.89 -29.83 7.81
C GLY A 120 -11.85 -30.03 6.63
N ASP A 121 -13.13 -30.16 6.97
CA ASP A 121 -14.26 -30.29 6.01
C ASP A 121 -15.18 -29.04 6.02
N GLU A 122 -14.87 -28.07 6.87
CA GLU A 122 -15.59 -26.81 7.05
C GLU A 122 -15.32 -25.79 5.92
N ALA A 123 -15.82 -24.56 6.11
CA ALA A 123 -15.43 -23.43 5.26
C ALA A 123 -13.99 -23.01 5.59
N HIS A 124 -13.25 -22.66 4.56
CA HIS A 124 -11.88 -22.16 4.70
C HIS A 124 -11.86 -20.72 4.21
N ASN A 125 -11.37 -19.80 5.04
CA ASN A 125 -11.14 -18.41 4.67
C ASN A 125 -9.76 -17.98 5.18
N PHE A 126 -8.97 -17.42 4.27
CA PHE A 126 -7.64 -16.92 4.60
C PHE A 126 -7.21 -15.80 3.67
N ILE A 127 -6.24 -15.02 4.13
CA ILE A 127 -5.57 -14.01 3.33
C ILE A 127 -4.10 -14.35 3.10
N VAL A 128 -3.61 -13.90 1.94
CA VAL A 128 -2.20 -13.81 1.62
C VAL A 128 -1.90 -12.34 1.34
N VAL A 129 -0.92 -11.79 2.04
CA VAL A 129 -0.52 -10.40 1.85
C VAL A 129 0.90 -10.36 1.33
N VAL A 130 1.09 -9.67 0.21
CA VAL A 130 2.41 -9.33 -0.32
C VAL A 130 2.71 -7.88 0.06
N GLU A 131 3.87 -7.65 0.65
CA GLU A 131 4.31 -6.34 1.15
C GLU A 131 5.68 -6.01 0.55
N ASP A 132 5.90 -4.76 0.14
CA ASP A 132 7.22 -4.29 -0.24
C ASP A 132 7.94 -3.58 0.93
N ASN A 133 9.23 -3.29 0.74
CA ASN A 133 10.03 -2.54 1.70
C ASN A 133 9.78 -1.02 1.70
N PHE A 134 8.81 -0.52 0.93
CA PHE A 134 8.40 0.89 0.86
C PHE A 134 7.04 1.14 1.54
N GLY A 135 6.43 0.11 2.13
CA GLY A 135 5.16 0.19 2.87
C GLY A 135 3.92 -0.05 2.03
N ASN A 136 4.06 -0.43 0.75
CA ASN A 136 2.93 -0.85 -0.08
C ASN A 136 2.59 -2.31 0.22
N SER A 137 1.30 -2.63 0.17
CA SER A 137 0.80 -3.99 0.39
C SER A 137 -0.32 -4.32 -0.58
N TYR A 138 -0.44 -5.61 -0.91
CA TYR A 138 -1.50 -6.15 -1.74
C TYR A 138 -2.03 -7.41 -1.08
N GLU A 139 -3.33 -7.41 -0.77
CA GLU A 139 -4.03 -8.50 -0.09
C GLU A 139 -4.82 -9.35 -1.10
N LEU A 140 -4.69 -10.66 -0.96
CA LEU A 140 -5.46 -11.68 -1.68
C LEU A 140 -6.29 -12.45 -0.65
N GLU A 141 -7.60 -12.44 -0.80
CA GLU A 141 -8.52 -13.24 0.01
C GLU A 141 -8.95 -14.50 -0.74
N PHE A 142 -8.97 -15.64 -0.03
CA PHE A 142 -9.37 -16.93 -0.56
C PHE A 142 -10.46 -17.56 0.30
N ASP A 143 -11.57 -17.89 -0.35
CA ASP A 143 -12.72 -18.58 0.23
C ASP A 143 -12.93 -19.94 -0.44
N PHE A 144 -12.92 -21.01 0.36
CA PHE A 144 -13.33 -22.34 -0.08
C PHE A 144 -14.50 -22.86 0.76
N ASN A 145 -15.42 -23.57 0.11
CA ASN A 145 -16.63 -24.16 0.71
C ASN A 145 -17.62 -23.15 1.32
N ASN A 146 -17.48 -21.84 1.04
CA ASN A 146 -18.40 -20.82 1.52
C ASN A 146 -19.64 -20.74 0.61
N ARG A 147 -20.82 -21.07 1.16
CA ARG A 147 -22.10 -21.15 0.39
C ARG A 147 -22.67 -19.79 -0.01
N ASN A 148 -22.08 -18.69 0.47
CA ASN A 148 -22.54 -17.33 0.21
C ASN A 148 -21.83 -16.66 -0.97
N VAL A 149 -20.80 -17.29 -1.55
CA VAL A 149 -20.15 -16.80 -2.77
C VAL A 149 -21.03 -17.18 -3.96
N LYS A 150 -21.55 -16.19 -4.68
CA LYS A 150 -22.34 -16.42 -5.91
C LYS A 150 -21.50 -17.24 -6.90
N ASP A 151 -22.14 -18.22 -7.51
CA ASP A 151 -21.56 -19.30 -8.31
C ASP A 151 -21.08 -18.82 -9.71
N ASP A 152 -20.42 -17.65 -9.75
CA ASP A 152 -20.10 -16.94 -10.98
C ASP A 152 -18.69 -17.31 -11.50
N GLY A 153 -17.98 -18.23 -10.83
CA GLY A 153 -16.62 -18.65 -11.20
C GLY A 153 -15.56 -17.55 -11.11
N VAL A 154 -15.95 -16.35 -10.69
CA VAL A 154 -15.09 -15.20 -10.41
C VAL A 154 -15.01 -15.08 -8.91
N ILE A 155 -13.90 -15.54 -8.34
CA ILE A 155 -13.53 -15.13 -6.98
C ILE A 155 -13.31 -13.63 -7.04
N THR A 156 -14.04 -12.90 -6.20
CA THR A 156 -13.70 -11.52 -5.89
C THR A 156 -12.39 -11.54 -5.12
N VAL A 157 -11.27 -11.57 -5.84
CA VAL A 157 -10.04 -10.98 -5.32
C VAL A 157 -10.40 -9.51 -5.16
N VAL A 158 -10.88 -9.12 -3.99
CA VAL A 158 -11.05 -7.71 -3.67
C VAL A 158 -9.65 -7.27 -3.30
N PRO A 159 -8.92 -6.55 -4.17
CA PRO A 159 -7.78 -5.80 -3.68
C PRO A 159 -8.34 -4.82 -2.67
N ILE A 160 -8.16 -5.09 -1.37
CA ILE A 160 -8.41 -4.10 -0.33
C ILE A 160 -7.28 -3.09 -0.45
N GLY A 161 -7.41 -2.22 -1.46
CA GLY A 161 -6.59 -1.04 -1.63
C GLY A 161 -6.88 -0.08 -0.49
N ASN A 162 -5.81 0.38 0.15
CA ASN A 162 -5.75 1.43 1.16
C ASN A 162 -6.04 1.02 2.61
N PHE A 163 -5.20 0.14 3.17
CA PHE A 163 -4.88 0.30 4.59
C PHE A 163 -4.09 1.61 4.74
N LYS A 164 -4.74 2.64 5.30
CA LYS A 164 -4.02 3.80 5.83
C LYS A 164 -3.05 3.27 6.90
N PRO A 165 -1.75 3.62 6.87
CA PRO A 165 -0.88 3.32 7.99
C PRO A 165 -1.48 4.00 9.23
N LEU A 166 -1.62 3.24 10.32
CA LEU A 166 -1.88 3.82 11.62
C LEU A 166 -0.69 4.73 11.93
N THR A 167 -0.91 6.04 11.78
CA THR A 167 0.00 7.07 12.28
C THR A 167 0.16 6.85 13.77
N ARG A 168 1.36 6.45 14.20
CA ARG A 168 1.74 6.37 15.61
C ARG A 168 1.86 7.76 16.21
#